data_AF-A0A7C5ZYV4-F1
#
_entry.id   AF-A0A7C5ZYV4-F1
#
_cell.length_a   1.000
_cell.length_b   1.000
_cell.length_c   1.000
_cell.angle_alpha   90.00
_cell.angle_beta   90.00
_cell.angle_gamma   90.00
#
_symmetry.space_group_name_H-M   'P 1'
#
loop_
_entity.id
_entity.type
_entity.pdbx_description
1 polymer ?
#
loop_
_entity_poly.entity_id
_entity_poly.type
_entity_poly.pdbx_seq_one_letter_code
_entity_poly.pdbx_strand_id
1 'polypeptide(L)'
;MYFKTREVVAIALFAALWGVLNSTLAPIIFRMFGLPIFCDMIGFASLILAVWWVRKIGTATAVGFVTTIINFVLNPGGVHFLGFTVASIVFDVLTRLMGYENCFRKRLLGSILTLLASAASAAVAGWIIGSFFMAAPDLAKWGGVLGWMVLHMAGGIVGWLIGMAIVLSLEARGLKKEGVAI
;
A
#
# COMPACT_ATOMS: atom_id res chain seq x y z
N MET A 1 15.55 6.72 -20.32
CA MET A 1 14.24 6.57 -19.62
C MET A 1 14.44 5.60 -18.46
N TYR A 2 14.15 6.01 -17.21
CA TYR A 2 14.40 5.18 -16.02
C TYR A 2 13.44 3.98 -15.91
N PHE A 3 12.14 4.23 -16.12
CA PHE A 3 11.12 3.18 -16.26
C PHE A 3 10.93 2.81 -17.73
N LYS A 4 10.75 1.51 -18.00
CA LYS A 4 10.32 1.00 -19.30
C LYS A 4 8.81 1.17 -19.44
N THR A 5 8.29 1.20 -20.68
CA THR A 5 6.84 1.33 -20.95
C THR A 5 6.00 0.32 -20.16
N ARG A 6 6.41 -0.96 -20.11
CA ARG A 6 5.73 -2.02 -19.33
C ARG A 6 5.68 -1.71 -17.83
N GLU A 7 6.69 -1.03 -17.29
CA GLU A 7 6.75 -0.67 -15.86
C GLU A 7 5.87 0.55 -15.58
N VAL A 8 5.82 1.53 -16.48
CA VAL A 8 4.90 2.68 -16.39
C VAL A 8 3.45 2.22 -16.44
N VAL A 9 3.13 1.28 -17.34
CA VAL A 9 1.78 0.69 -17.43
C VAL A 9 1.41 -0.02 -16.12
N ALA A 10 2.33 -0.78 -15.51
CA ALA A 10 2.07 -1.43 -14.22
C ALA A 10 1.82 -0.40 -13.10
N ILE A 11 2.63 0.66 -13.03
CA ILE A 11 2.43 1.76 -12.07
C ILE A 11 1.04 2.38 -12.25
N ALA A 12 0.66 2.71 -13.50
CA ALA A 12 -0.64 3.30 -13.79
C ALA A 12 -1.79 2.36 -13.42
N LEU A 13 -1.68 1.06 -13.74
CA LEU A 13 -2.71 0.06 -13.43
C LEU A 13 -2.93 -0.09 -11.92
N PHE A 14 -1.86 -0.24 -11.14
CA PHE A 14 -1.98 -0.40 -9.69
C PHE A 14 -2.38 0.92 -8.99
N ALA A 15 -1.98 2.07 -9.53
CA ALA A 15 -2.46 3.36 -9.05
C ALA A 15 -3.95 3.58 -9.32
N ALA A 16 -4.44 3.18 -10.50
CA ALA A 16 -5.86 3.24 -10.82
C ALA A 16 -6.67 2.28 -9.94
N LEU A 17 -6.20 1.04 -9.77
CA LEU A 17 -6.82 0.05 -8.89
C LEU A 17 -6.96 0.59 -7.46
N TRP A 18 -5.86 1.13 -6.90
CA TRP A 18 -5.90 1.70 -5.57
C TRP A 18 -6.76 2.96 -5.52
N GLY A 19 -6.54 3.92 -6.41
CA GLY A 19 -7.15 5.25 -6.36
C GLY A 19 -8.66 5.20 -6.56
N VAL A 20 -9.13 4.41 -7.53
CA VAL A 20 -10.57 4.29 -7.82
C VAL A 20 -11.29 3.54 -6.71
N LEU A 21 -10.78 2.40 -6.26
CA LEU A 21 -11.44 1.63 -5.19
C LEU A 21 -11.42 2.40 -3.86
N ASN A 22 -10.31 3.08 -3.54
CA ASN A 22 -10.19 3.80 -2.28
C ASN A 22 -10.99 5.12 -2.27
N SER A 23 -11.21 5.76 -3.42
CA SER A 23 -12.06 6.95 -3.50
C SER A 23 -13.56 6.63 -3.49
N THR A 24 -13.96 5.45 -3.99
CA THR A 24 -15.37 5.07 -4.09
C THR A 24 -15.86 4.21 -2.93
N LEU A 25 -15.12 3.15 -2.57
CA LEU A 25 -15.59 2.15 -1.60
C LEU A 25 -15.15 2.46 -0.16
N ALA A 26 -13.94 2.97 0.05
CA ALA A 26 -13.45 3.18 1.41
C ALA A 26 -14.27 4.19 2.22
N PRO A 27 -14.77 5.33 1.66
CA PRO A 27 -15.65 6.22 2.41
C PRO A 27 -16.95 5.54 2.85
N ILE A 28 -17.49 4.64 2.02
CA ILE A 28 -18.73 3.90 2.31
C ILE A 28 -18.47 2.94 3.47
N ILE A 29 -17.42 2.13 3.38
CA ILE A 29 -17.05 1.14 4.42
C ILE A 29 -16.67 1.84 5.72
N PHE A 30 -15.96 2.95 5.64
CA PHE A 30 -15.60 3.76 6.81
C PHE A 30 -16.83 4.30 7.53
N ARG A 31 -17.83 4.82 6.81
CA ARG A 31 -19.07 5.30 7.42
C ARG A 31 -19.89 4.18 8.07
N MET A 32 -19.79 2.95 7.55
CA MET A 32 -20.51 1.79 8.11
C MET A 32 -19.85 1.24 9.38
N PHE A 33 -18.51 1.12 9.39
CA PHE A 33 -17.80 0.40 10.45
C PHE A 33 -16.87 1.27 11.31
N GLY A 34 -16.54 2.49 10.86
CA GLY A 34 -15.59 3.38 11.54
C GLY A 34 -14.15 2.86 11.54
N LEU A 35 -13.79 1.99 10.59
CA LEU A 35 -12.52 1.27 10.53
C LEU A 35 -11.73 1.60 9.25
N PRO A 36 -10.42 1.89 9.35
CA PRO A 36 -9.57 2.18 8.18
C PRO A 36 -9.07 0.92 7.44
N ILE A 37 -9.35 -0.29 7.93
CA ILE A 37 -8.74 -1.54 7.42
C ILE A 37 -8.89 -1.72 5.90
N PHE A 38 -10.01 -1.26 5.32
CA PHE A 38 -10.28 -1.40 3.90
C PHE A 38 -9.44 -0.48 3.01
N CYS A 39 -9.17 0.76 3.44
CA CYS A 39 -8.32 1.66 2.67
C CYS A 39 -6.86 1.19 2.65
N ASP A 40 -6.39 0.65 3.77
CA ASP A 40 -5.07 0.02 3.87
C ASP A 40 -4.97 -1.24 3.01
N MET A 41 -5.96 -2.15 3.08
CA MET A 41 -5.81 -3.45 2.41
C MET A 41 -5.65 -3.31 0.90
N ILE A 42 -6.42 -2.41 0.27
CA ILE A 42 -6.33 -2.16 -1.17
C ILE A 42 -5.00 -1.52 -1.51
N GLY A 43 -4.59 -0.53 -0.71
CA GLY A 43 -3.35 0.21 -0.94
C GLY A 43 -2.13 -0.70 -0.89
N PHE A 44 -1.97 -1.44 0.21
CA PHE A 44 -0.81 -2.30 0.39
C PHE A 44 -0.80 -3.51 -0.54
N ALA A 45 -1.96 -4.09 -0.88
CA ALA A 45 -2.02 -5.11 -1.93
C ALA A 45 -1.52 -4.57 -3.28
N SER A 46 -1.95 -3.34 -3.65
CA SER A 46 -1.53 -2.68 -4.89
C SER A 46 -0.04 -2.34 -4.90
N LEU A 47 0.49 -1.82 -3.79
CA LEU A 47 1.92 -1.50 -3.65
C LEU A 47 2.80 -2.75 -3.73
N ILE A 48 2.40 -3.84 -3.06
CA ILE A 48 3.13 -5.12 -3.12
C ILE A 48 3.19 -5.64 -4.55
N LEU A 49 2.06 -5.66 -5.26
CA LEU A 49 2.00 -6.12 -6.65
C LEU A 49 2.84 -5.23 -7.59
N ALA A 50 2.75 -3.91 -7.43
CA ALA A 50 3.54 -2.97 -8.22
C ALA A 50 5.05 -3.17 -8.01
N VAL A 51 5.49 -3.25 -6.76
CA VAL A 51 6.92 -3.41 -6.44
C VAL A 51 7.42 -4.81 -6.77
N TRP A 52 6.62 -5.85 -6.58
CA TRP A 52 6.96 -7.22 -7.00
C TRP A 52 7.24 -7.28 -8.51
N TRP A 53 6.40 -6.61 -9.32
CA TRP A 53 6.53 -6.58 -10.77
C TRP A 53 7.67 -5.69 -11.27
N VAL A 54 7.82 -4.49 -10.70
CA VAL A 54 8.76 -3.48 -11.22
C VAL A 54 10.13 -3.52 -10.54
N ARG A 55 10.23 -3.84 -9.24
CA ARG A 55 11.51 -3.97 -8.49
C ARG A 55 12.50 -2.81 -8.70
N LYS A 56 12.01 -1.57 -8.68
CA LYS A 56 12.82 -0.34 -8.80
C LYS A 56 12.40 0.69 -7.76
N ILE A 57 13.35 1.52 -7.32
CA ILE A 57 13.04 2.65 -6.43
C ILE A 57 12.17 3.65 -7.19
N GLY A 58 11.25 4.30 -6.49
CA GLY A 58 10.26 5.20 -7.04
C GLY A 58 8.98 4.49 -7.49
N THR A 59 8.91 3.15 -7.47
CA THR A 59 7.72 2.43 -7.96
C THR A 59 6.53 2.66 -7.03
N ALA A 60 6.68 2.33 -5.74
CA ALA A 60 5.59 2.49 -4.77
C ALA A 60 5.25 3.97 -4.57
N THR A 61 6.27 4.82 -4.54
CA THR A 61 6.12 6.27 -4.49
C THR A 61 5.28 6.80 -5.67
N ALA A 62 5.59 6.42 -6.91
CA ALA A 62 4.83 6.85 -8.08
C ALA A 62 3.38 6.36 -8.05
N VAL A 63 3.17 5.10 -7.63
CA VAL A 63 1.81 4.57 -7.42
C VAL A 63 1.06 5.43 -6.42
N GLY A 64 1.66 5.74 -5.26
CA GLY A 64 1.03 6.58 -4.23
C GLY A 64 0.71 7.99 -4.71
N PHE A 65 1.61 8.66 -5.42
CA PHE A 65 1.37 10.00 -5.96
C PHE A 65 0.22 10.01 -6.97
N VAL A 66 0.22 9.11 -7.95
CA VAL A 66 -0.85 9.03 -8.95
C VAL A 66 -2.19 8.70 -8.28
N THR A 67 -2.18 7.79 -7.32
CA THR A 67 -3.36 7.43 -6.51
C THR A 67 -3.89 8.64 -5.74
N THR A 68 -3.01 9.47 -5.18
CA THR A 68 -3.38 10.70 -4.46
C THR A 68 -4.06 11.69 -5.39
N ILE A 69 -3.54 11.88 -6.61
CA ILE A 69 -4.16 12.72 -7.63
C ILE A 69 -5.56 12.20 -7.97
N ILE A 70 -5.70 10.90 -8.24
CA ILE A 70 -7.01 10.27 -8.50
C ILE A 70 -7.96 10.49 -7.33
N ASN A 71 -7.49 10.32 -6.10
CA ASN A 71 -8.31 10.51 -4.91
C ASN A 71 -8.83 11.95 -4.80
N PHE A 72 -7.98 12.96 -5.03
CA PHE A 72 -8.40 14.36 -4.98
C PHE A 72 -9.33 14.75 -6.14
N VAL A 73 -9.18 14.14 -7.31
CA VAL A 73 -10.11 14.36 -8.42
C VAL A 73 -11.49 13.79 -8.10
N LEU A 74 -11.55 12.59 -7.51
CA LEU A 74 -12.82 11.89 -7.24
C LEU A 74 -13.46 12.27 -5.90
N ASN A 75 -12.65 12.69 -4.93
CA ASN A 75 -13.05 13.10 -3.59
C ASN A 75 -12.14 14.25 -3.09
N PRO A 76 -12.40 15.51 -3.49
CA PRO A 76 -11.56 16.66 -3.14
C PRO A 76 -11.39 16.89 -1.63
N GLY A 77 -12.34 16.43 -0.80
CA GLY A 77 -12.25 16.50 0.67
C GLY A 77 -11.40 15.40 1.31
N GLY A 78 -10.87 14.45 0.52
CA GLY A 78 -10.12 13.28 0.96
C GLY A 78 -8.69 13.55 1.46
N VAL A 79 -8.44 14.67 2.15
CA VAL A 79 -7.08 15.11 2.53
C VAL A 79 -6.30 14.13 3.42
N HIS A 80 -6.99 13.26 4.14
CA HIS A 80 -6.39 12.15 4.90
C HIS A 80 -5.56 11.21 4.01
N PHE A 81 -5.82 11.19 2.69
CA PHE A 81 -5.04 10.40 1.74
C PHE A 81 -3.55 10.74 1.73
N LEU A 82 -3.16 11.94 2.17
CA LEU A 82 -1.76 12.33 2.28
C LEU A 82 -0.95 11.40 3.21
N GLY A 83 -1.58 10.82 4.24
CA GLY A 83 -0.93 9.80 5.07
C GLY A 83 -0.58 8.54 4.27
N PHE A 84 -1.44 8.14 3.34
CA PHE A 84 -1.18 7.03 2.42
C PHE A 84 -0.10 7.37 1.37
N THR A 85 -0.03 8.62 0.93
CA THR A 85 1.07 9.09 0.07
C THR A 85 2.40 8.92 0.79
N VAL A 86 2.52 9.36 2.04
CA VAL A 86 3.73 9.20 2.84
C VAL A 86 4.04 7.72 3.08
N ALA A 87 3.03 6.90 3.39
CA ALA A 87 3.19 5.47 3.56
C ALA A 87 3.75 4.78 2.29
N SER A 88 3.34 5.22 1.10
CA SER A 88 3.89 4.68 -0.16
C SER A 88 5.38 4.98 -0.32
N ILE A 89 5.84 6.15 0.12
CA ILE A 89 7.26 6.54 0.13
C ILE A 89 8.02 5.67 1.13
N VAL A 90 7.48 5.49 2.34
CA VAL A 90 8.08 4.63 3.37
C VAL A 90 8.21 3.19 2.85
N PHE A 91 7.17 2.65 2.22
CA PHE A 91 7.18 1.31 1.64
C PHE A 91 8.25 1.16 0.55
N ASP A 92 8.37 2.16 -0.33
CA ASP A 92 9.35 2.20 -1.41
C ASP A 92 10.80 2.22 -0.88
N VAL A 93 11.05 3.03 0.17
CA VAL A 93 12.35 3.11 0.84
C VAL A 93 12.67 1.81 1.56
N LEU A 94 11.74 1.26 2.35
CA LEU A 94 11.96 0.01 3.09
C LEU A 94 12.24 -1.15 2.16
N THR A 95 11.45 -1.34 1.10
CA THR A 95 11.67 -2.42 0.12
C THR A 95 12.99 -2.25 -0.64
N ARG A 96 13.43 -1.01 -0.89
CA ARG A 96 14.75 -0.74 -1.46
C ARG A 96 15.89 -1.11 -0.51
N LEU A 97 15.78 -0.76 0.77
CA LEU A 97 16.79 -1.03 1.80
C LEU A 97 16.93 -2.53 2.10
N MET A 98 15.79 -3.23 2.15
CA MET A 98 15.73 -4.68 2.33
C MET A 98 16.24 -5.45 1.10
N GLY A 99 16.19 -4.80 -0.08
CA GLY A 99 16.60 -5.34 -1.36
C GLY A 99 15.49 -6.19 -1.99
N TYR A 100 15.06 -5.81 -3.20
CA TYR A 100 13.93 -6.45 -3.89
C TYR A 100 14.07 -7.97 -4.04
N GLU A 101 15.29 -8.46 -4.25
CA GLU A 101 15.55 -9.91 -4.34
C GLU A 101 15.29 -10.62 -3.00
N ASN A 102 15.63 -10.00 -1.85
CA ASN A 102 15.30 -10.58 -0.56
C ASN A 102 13.79 -10.55 -0.30
N CYS A 103 13.11 -9.47 -0.71
CA CYS A 103 11.66 -9.30 -0.56
C CYS A 103 10.83 -10.31 -1.37
N PHE A 104 11.29 -10.71 -2.55
CA PHE A 104 10.44 -11.49 -3.47
C PHE A 104 11.03 -12.81 -3.96
N ARG A 105 12.34 -13.07 -3.81
CA ARG A 105 12.94 -14.34 -4.26
C ARG A 105 13.01 -15.40 -3.16
N LYS A 106 13.28 -15.01 -1.92
CA LYS A 106 13.40 -15.93 -0.78
C LYS A 106 12.03 -16.12 -0.14
N ARG A 107 11.43 -17.30 -0.25
CA ARG A 107 10.03 -17.54 0.14
C ARG A 107 9.69 -17.08 1.58
N LEU A 108 10.47 -17.53 2.57
CA LEU A 108 10.20 -17.18 3.97
C LEU A 108 10.69 -15.76 4.32
N LEU A 109 11.95 -15.44 4.00
CA LEU A 109 12.54 -14.14 4.33
C LEU A 109 11.79 -12.99 3.63
N GLY A 110 11.44 -13.16 2.35
CA GLY A 110 10.74 -12.15 1.58
C GLY A 110 9.32 -11.91 2.06
N SER A 111 8.62 -12.98 2.43
CA SER A 111 7.32 -12.92 3.10
C SER A 111 7.39 -12.07 4.38
N ILE A 112 8.38 -12.30 5.24
CA ILE A 112 8.59 -11.52 6.47
C ILE A 112 8.96 -10.06 6.16
N LEU A 113 9.89 -9.82 5.24
CA LEU A 113 10.33 -8.46 4.92
C LEU A 113 9.21 -7.59 4.32
N THR A 114 8.41 -8.17 3.42
CA THR A 114 7.26 -7.47 2.82
C THR A 114 6.15 -7.23 3.84
N LEU A 115 5.93 -8.16 4.79
CA LEU A 115 5.01 -7.96 5.91
C LEU A 115 5.45 -6.78 6.77
N LEU A 116 6.72 -6.75 7.17
CA LEU A 116 7.27 -5.66 8.00
C LEU A 116 7.20 -4.32 7.27
N ALA A 117 7.55 -4.27 5.98
CA ALA A 117 7.44 -3.06 5.18
C ALA A 117 5.99 -2.56 5.08
N SER A 118 5.04 -3.46 4.85
CA SER A 118 3.61 -3.14 4.78
C SER A 118 3.08 -2.62 6.12
N ALA A 119 3.27 -3.37 7.19
CA ALA A 119 2.80 -3.02 8.53
C ALA A 119 3.41 -1.71 9.05
N ALA A 120 4.72 -1.52 8.86
CA ALA A 120 5.40 -0.28 9.29
C ALA A 120 4.92 0.93 8.49
N SER A 121 4.76 0.80 7.18
CA SER A 121 4.27 1.89 6.32
C SER A 121 2.82 2.25 6.67
N ALA A 122 1.98 1.25 6.93
CA ALA A 122 0.60 1.46 7.35
C ALA A 122 0.51 2.13 8.73
N ALA A 123 1.36 1.73 9.67
CA ALA A 123 1.48 2.41 10.95
C ALA A 123 1.86 3.89 10.78
N VAL A 124 2.80 4.22 9.88
CA VAL A 124 3.11 5.62 9.56
C VAL A 124 1.89 6.35 8.99
N ALA A 125 1.13 5.71 8.09
CA ALA A 125 -0.13 6.28 7.58
C ALA A 125 -1.10 6.60 8.73
N GLY A 126 -1.36 5.63 9.61
CA GLY A 126 -2.28 5.79 10.74
C GLY A 126 -1.81 6.83 11.74
N TRP A 127 -0.51 6.92 12.01
CA TRP A 127 0.02 7.97 12.87
C TRP A 127 -0.21 9.38 12.27
N ILE A 128 0.08 9.58 10.98
CA ILE A 128 -0.14 10.86 10.30
C ILE A 128 -1.64 11.19 10.23
N ILE A 129 -2.46 10.24 9.78
CA ILE A 129 -3.91 10.40 9.65
C ILE A 129 -4.54 10.73 11.00
N GLY A 130 -4.19 9.95 12.03
CA GLY A 130 -4.71 10.15 13.37
C GLY A 130 -4.29 11.49 13.98
N SER A 131 -3.06 11.95 13.72
CA SER A 131 -2.56 13.19 14.32
C SER A 131 -3.12 14.46 13.69
N PHE A 132 -3.35 14.46 12.37
CA PHE A 132 -3.64 15.69 11.62
C PHE A 132 -5.05 15.75 11.01
N PHE A 133 -5.71 14.61 10.80
CA PHE A 133 -6.91 14.56 9.96
C PHE A 133 -8.13 13.93 10.64
N MET A 134 -7.97 13.28 11.79
CA MET A 134 -9.06 12.62 12.50
C MET A 134 -9.64 13.51 13.61
N ALA A 135 -10.97 13.48 13.75
CA ALA A 135 -11.66 14.16 14.84
C ALA A 135 -11.49 13.43 16.17
N ALA A 136 -11.41 14.19 17.27
CA ALA A 136 -11.19 13.64 18.62
C ALA A 136 -12.20 12.53 19.03
N PRO A 137 -13.52 12.64 18.74
CA PRO A 137 -14.47 11.59 19.08
C PRO A 137 -14.20 10.26 18.36
N ASP A 138 -13.72 10.29 17.12
CA ASP A 138 -13.43 9.06 16.36
C ASP A 138 -12.13 8.41 16.82
N LEU A 139 -11.12 9.21 17.17
CA LEU A 139 -9.88 8.70 17.78
C LEU A 139 -10.13 8.08 19.15
N ALA A 140 -10.95 8.72 19.99
CA ALA A 140 -11.21 8.27 21.36
C ALA A 140 -11.80 6.85 21.40
N LYS A 141 -12.67 6.50 20.44
CA LYS A 141 -13.28 5.15 20.30
C LYS A 141 -12.23 4.04 20.16
N TRP A 142 -11.08 4.37 19.60
CA TRP A 142 -10.04 3.42 19.26
C TRP A 142 -8.81 3.51 20.15
N GLY A 143 -8.81 4.34 21.21
CA GLY A 143 -7.65 4.52 22.08
C GLY A 143 -6.67 5.59 21.60
N GLY A 144 -7.18 6.60 20.87
CA GLY A 144 -6.40 7.74 20.40
C GLY A 144 -5.57 7.44 19.15
N VAL A 145 -4.56 8.28 18.91
CA VAL A 145 -3.66 8.17 17.74
C VAL A 145 -2.92 6.83 17.71
N LEU A 146 -2.50 6.31 18.87
CA LEU A 146 -1.81 5.01 18.95
C LEU A 146 -2.72 3.86 18.53
N GLY A 147 -3.97 3.87 18.97
CA GLY A 147 -4.93 2.87 18.52
C GLY A 147 -5.26 2.99 17.03
N TRP A 148 -5.37 4.22 16.52
CA TRP A 148 -5.54 4.46 15.09
C TRP A 148 -4.37 3.93 14.26
N MET A 149 -3.14 4.14 14.73
CA MET A 149 -1.92 3.57 14.15
C MET A 149 -1.96 2.04 14.11
N VAL A 150 -2.41 1.39 15.19
CA VAL A 150 -2.53 -0.08 15.26
C VAL A 150 -3.60 -0.60 14.30
N LEU A 151 -4.73 0.09 14.14
CA LEU A 151 -5.76 -0.30 13.17
C LEU A 151 -5.25 -0.24 11.73
N HIS A 152 -4.52 0.82 11.38
CA HIS A 152 -3.89 0.91 10.07
C HIS A 152 -2.83 -0.18 9.89
N MET A 153 -2.01 -0.45 10.91
CA MET A 153 -1.05 -1.55 10.89
C MET A 153 -1.74 -2.89 10.58
N ALA A 154 -2.88 -3.17 11.23
CA ALA A 154 -3.69 -4.36 10.95
C ALA A 154 -4.20 -4.38 9.51
N GLY A 155 -4.66 -3.22 9.00
CA GLY A 155 -5.02 -3.05 7.59
C GLY A 155 -3.86 -3.35 6.62
N GLY A 156 -2.65 -2.91 6.95
CA GLY A 156 -1.43 -3.21 6.19
C GLY A 156 -1.08 -4.70 6.19
N ILE A 157 -1.34 -5.42 7.30
CA ILE A 157 -1.18 -6.87 7.38
C ILE A 157 -2.19 -7.58 6.48
N VAL A 158 -3.46 -7.15 6.49
CA VAL A 158 -4.50 -7.71 5.60
C VAL A 158 -4.16 -7.44 4.12
N GLY A 159 -3.74 -6.22 3.79
CA GLY A 159 -3.27 -5.88 2.44
C GLY A 159 -2.07 -6.71 2.01
N TRP A 160 -1.16 -7.01 2.94
CA TRP A 160 -0.06 -7.92 2.69
C TRP A 160 -0.51 -9.35 2.41
N LEU A 161 -1.43 -9.90 3.20
CA LEU A 161 -1.99 -11.24 2.97
C LEU A 161 -2.57 -11.35 1.56
N ILE A 162 -3.38 -10.37 1.15
CA ILE A 162 -4.01 -10.32 -0.18
C ILE A 162 -2.95 -10.16 -1.27
N GLY A 163 -2.05 -9.19 -1.12
CA GLY A 163 -0.99 -8.92 -2.09
C GLY A 163 -0.10 -10.13 -2.32
N MET A 164 0.35 -10.79 -1.26
CA MET A 164 1.17 -11.99 -1.35
C MET A 164 0.41 -13.19 -1.91
N ALA A 165 -0.87 -13.38 -1.55
CA ALA A 165 -1.69 -14.43 -2.14
C ALA A 165 -1.81 -14.27 -3.67
N ILE A 166 -1.99 -13.03 -4.14
CA ILE A 166 -2.04 -12.74 -5.58
C ILE A 166 -0.67 -12.97 -6.21
N VAL A 167 0.42 -12.46 -5.62
CA VAL A 167 1.79 -12.70 -6.11
C VAL A 167 2.06 -14.20 -6.29
N LEU A 168 1.81 -15.00 -5.26
CA LEU A 168 2.02 -16.44 -5.29
C LEU A 168 1.16 -17.13 -6.35
N SER A 169 -0.08 -16.67 -6.53
CA SER A 169 -1.00 -17.18 -7.56
C SER A 169 -0.53 -16.86 -8.98
N LEU A 170 0.03 -15.66 -9.20
CA LEU A 170 0.60 -15.25 -10.49
C LEU A 170 1.88 -16.04 -10.80
N GLU A 171 2.76 -16.22 -9.81
CA GLU A 171 3.98 -17.00 -9.95
C GLU A 171 3.70 -18.48 -10.24
N ALA A 172 2.67 -19.06 -9.61
CA ALA A 172 2.20 -20.41 -9.90
C ALA A 172 1.70 -20.58 -11.35
N ARG A 173 1.29 -19.49 -12.00
CA ARG A 173 0.89 -19.46 -13.42
C ARG A 173 2.04 -19.11 -14.38
N GLY A 174 3.27 -19.06 -13.87
CA GLY A 174 4.47 -18.80 -14.68
C GLY A 174 4.76 -17.31 -14.93
N LEU A 175 3.99 -16.39 -14.35
CA LEU A 175 4.31 -14.96 -14.42
C LEU A 175 5.47 -14.66 -13.48
N LYS A 176 6.66 -14.48 -14.06
CA LYS A 176 7.88 -14.04 -13.37
C LYS A 176 8.51 -12.90 -14.17
N LYS A 177 9.14 -11.95 -13.49
CA LYS A 177 9.95 -10.92 -14.16
C LYS A 177 11.18 -11.61 -14.80
N GLU A 178 11.41 -11.42 -16.10
CA GLU A 178 12.57 -11.98 -16.83
C GLU A 178 13.90 -11.70 -16.12
N GLY A 179 14.76 -12.72 -16.05
CA GLY A 179 16.04 -12.72 -15.29
C GLY A 179 16.12 -13.79 -14.20
N VAL A 180 15.11 -14.65 -14.08
CA VAL A 180 15.05 -15.76 -13.11
C VAL A 180 15.57 -17.04 -13.79
N ALA A 181 16.87 -17.28 -13.69
CA ALA A 181 17.41 -18.64 -13.75
C ALA A 181 17.45 -19.21 -12.32
N ILE A 182 17.08 -20.49 -12.19
CA ILE A 182 17.20 -21.28 -10.96
C ILE A 182 18.68 -21.52 -10.68
#